data_AF-A0A520I4W6-F1
#
_entry.id   AF-A0A520I4W6-F1
#
_cell.length_a   1.000
_cell.length_b   1.000
_cell.length_c   1.000
_cell.angle_alpha   90.00
_cell.angle_beta   90.00
_cell.angle_gamma   90.00
#
_symmetry.space_group_name_H-M   'P 1'
#
loop_
_entity.id
_entity.type
_entity.pdbx_description
1 polymer ?
#
loop_
_entity_poly.entity_id
_entity_poly.type
_entity_poly.pdbx_seq_one_letter_code
_entity_poly.pdbx_strand_id
1 'polypeptide(L)' 'ELAFGEIAYLLGFASAQAFQRAFRRWNNQTPGEFRRSQRHSA' A
#
# COMPACT_ATOMS: atom_id res chain seq x y z
N GLU A 1 3.93 5.85 10.71
CA GLU A 1 3.31 5.20 9.52
C GLU A 1 4.43 4.90 8.54
N LEU A 2 4.62 3.63 8.13
CA LEU A 2 5.69 3.26 7.20
C LEU A 2 5.49 3.94 5.84
N ALA A 3 6.56 4.41 5.21
CA ALA A 3 6.47 4.90 3.84
C ALA A 3 6.10 3.74 2.89
N PHE A 4 5.38 4.02 1.80
CA PHE A 4 5.07 2.98 0.80
C PHE A 4 6.35 2.38 0.17
N GLY A 5 7.44 3.15 0.14
CA GLY A 5 8.76 2.65 -0.28
C GLY A 5 9.31 1.57 0.64
N GLU A 6 9.22 1.76 1.96
CA GLU A 6 9.68 0.75 2.93
C GLU A 6 8.84 -0.52 2.86
N ILE A 7 7.51 -0.38 2.75
CA ILE A 7 6.62 -1.54 2.57
C ILE A 7 6.96 -2.29 1.28
N ALA A 8 7.16 -1.56 0.18
CA ALA A 8 7.54 -2.17 -1.09
C ALA A 8 8.87 -2.93 -0.98
N TYR A 9 9.87 -2.34 -0.32
CA TYR A 9 11.17 -2.95 -0.08
C TYR A 9 11.06 -4.24 0.75
N LEU A 10 10.33 -4.21 1.87
CA LEU A 10 10.14 -5.38 2.74
C LEU A 10 9.41 -6.53 2.05
N LEU A 11 8.53 -6.21 1.09
CA LEU A 11 7.77 -7.19 0.31
C LEU A 11 8.49 -7.65 -0.98
N GLY A 12 9.70 -7.12 -1.26
CA GLY A 12 10.49 -7.50 -2.44
C GLY A 12 10.01 -6.87 -3.76
N PHE A 13 9.24 -5.77 -3.71
CA PHE A 13 8.88 -5.01 -4.91
C PHE A 13 10.03 -4.12 -5.37
N ALA A 14 10.21 -4.03 -6.70
CA ALA A 14 11.21 -3.16 -7.31
C ALA A 14 10.99 -1.67 -7.03
N SER A 15 9.77 -1.25 -6.68
CA SER A 15 9.45 0.14 -6.31
C SER A 15 8.10 0.24 -5.58
N ALA A 16 7.87 1.38 -4.91
CA ALA A 16 6.58 1.73 -4.33
C ALA A 16 5.43 1.69 -5.36
N GLN A 17 5.67 2.10 -6.60
CA GLN A 17 4.67 2.07 -7.67
C GLN A 17 4.28 0.64 -8.07
N ALA A 18 5.26 -0.27 -8.12
CA ALA A 18 5.00 -1.69 -8.40
C ALA A 18 4.11 -2.30 -7.30
N PHE A 19 4.42 -2.02 -6.04
CA PHE A 19 3.58 -2.39 -4.89
C PHE A 19 2.16 -1.81 -5.01
N GLN A 20 2.02 -0.49 -5.27
CA GLN A 20 0.72 0.16 -5.37
C GLN A 20 -0.14 -0.44 -6.50
N ARG A 21 0.46 -0.76 -7.65
CA ARG A 21 -0.24 -1.42 -8.77
C ARG A 21 -0.72 -2.82 -8.39
N ALA A 22 0.14 -3.64 -7.81
CA ALA A 22 -0.22 -4.99 -7.36
C ALA A 22 -1.31 -4.94 -6.27
N PHE A 23 -1.14 -4.06 -5.28
CA PHE A 23 -2.09 -3.88 -4.19
C PHE A 23 -3.47 -3.48 -4.72
N ARG A 24 -3.54 -2.52 -5.65
CA ARG A 24 -4.80 -2.06 -6.25
C ARG A 24 -5.46 -3.15 -7.09
N ARG A 25 -4.67 -3.96 -7.81
CA ARG A 25 -5.18 -5.11 -8.57
C ARG A 25 -5.77 -6.20 -7.67
N TRP A 26 -5.19 -6.44 -6.50
CA TRP A 26 -5.65 -7.49 -5.58
C TRP A 26 -6.78 -7.05 -4.66
N ASN A 27 -6.75 -5.80 -4.19
CA ASN A 27 -7.70 -5.29 -3.19
C ASN A 27 -8.76 -4.34 -3.77
N ASN A 28 -8.72 -4.07 -5.08
CA ASN A 28 -9.58 -3.12 -5.77
C ASN A 28 -9.58 -1.68 -5.20
N GLN A 29 -8.58 -1.33 -4.37
CA GLN A 29 -8.44 -0.03 -3.71
C GLN A 29 -6.98 0.36 -3.57
N THR A 30 -6.67 1.66 -3.46
CA THR A 30 -5.28 2.08 -3.24
C THR A 30 -4.85 1.81 -1.79
N PRO A 31 -3.56 1.54 -1.52
CA PRO A 31 -3.08 1.35 -0.16
C PRO A 31 -3.20 2.63 0.71
N GLY A 32 -3.31 3.81 0.09
CA GLY A 32 -3.63 5.07 0.77
C GLY A 32 -5.09 5.14 1.25
N GLU A 33 -6.05 4.75 0.41
CA GLU A 33 -7.45 4.62 0.80
C GLU A 33 -7.63 3.61 1.92
N PHE A 34 -6.98 2.44 1.80
CA PHE A 34 -7.02 1.40 2.83
C PHE A 34 -6.53 1.91 4.20
N ARG A 35 -5.40 2.64 4.23
CA ARG A 35 -4.89 3.27 5.47
C ARG A 35 -5.84 4.33 6.01
N ARG A 36 -6.44 5.15 5.15
CA ARG A 36 -7.38 6.21 5.55
C ARG A 36 -8.66 5.61 6.15
N SER A 37 -9.15 4.50 5.61
CA SER A 37 -10.29 3.75 6.17
C SER A 37 -9.96 3.11 7.51
N GLN A 38 -8.78 2.52 7.68
CA GLN A 38 -8.36 1.98 8.98
C GLN A 38 -8.21 3.06 10.06
N ARG A 39 -7.71 4.25 9.71
CA ARG A 39 -7.62 5.38 10.64
C ARG A 39 -8.98 5.94 11.08
N HIS A 40 -10.02 5.82 10.25
CA HIS A 40 -11.38 6.25 10.61
C HIS A 40 -12.13 5.23 11.47
N SER A 41 -11.57 4.04 11.66
CA SER A 41 -12.16 2.97 12.48
C SER A 41 -11.67 3.00 13.94
N ALA A 42 -10.94 4.04 14.33
CA ALA A 42 -10.32 4.21 15.65
C ALA A 42 -10.95 5.37 16.43
#